data_AF-A0A8I1TLF2-F1
#
_entry.id   AF-A0A8I1TLF2-F1
#
_cell.length_a   1.000
_cell.length_b   1.000
_cell.length_c   1.000
_cell.angle_alpha   90.00
_cell.angle_beta   90.00
_cell.angle_gamma   90.00
#
_symmetry.space_group_name_H-M   'P 1'
#
loop_
_entity.id
_entity.type
_entity.pdbx_description
1 polymer ?
#
loop_
_entity_poly.entity_id
_entity_poly.type
_entity_poly.pdbx_seq_one_letter_code
_entity_poly.pdbx_strand_id
1 'polypeptide(L)'
;MRWFEFRNDVEDWLDPLTYEQFWAEVAPYDVAIPQKATCDREIAAGTIDEAATLRAMKALAAYDLAERYNLKHRPVEVPRLSLH
;
A
#
# COMPACT_ATOMS: atom_id res chain seq x y z
N MET A 1 11.26 14.11 -2.63
CA MET A 1 10.15 13.74 -1.73
C MET A 1 8.88 13.70 -2.56
N ARG A 2 8.23 12.54 -2.64
CA ARG A 2 6.87 12.44 -3.20
C ARG A 2 5.90 13.01 -2.17
N TRP A 3 4.94 13.79 -2.63
CA TRP A 3 3.89 14.36 -1.79
C TRP A 3 2.62 13.54 -2.04
N PHE A 4 2.13 12.88 -1.01
CA PHE A 4 0.84 12.21 -1.03
C PHE A 4 -0.17 13.14 -0.38
N GLU A 5 -1.29 13.44 -1.05
CA GLU A 5 -2.33 14.30 -0.49
C GLU A 5 -3.41 13.45 0.20
N PHE A 6 -3.70 12.28 -0.38
CA PHE A 6 -4.65 11.31 0.13
C PHE A 6 -4.01 9.94 0.30
N ARG A 7 -4.61 9.12 1.15
CA ARG A 7 -4.27 7.69 1.25
C ARG A 7 -4.37 6.99 -0.11
N ASN A 8 -5.36 7.36 -0.93
CA ASN A 8 -5.52 6.81 -2.27
C ASN A 8 -4.30 7.03 -3.17
N ASP A 9 -3.61 8.17 -3.02
CA ASP A 9 -2.42 8.45 -3.83
C ASP A 9 -1.27 7.50 -3.48
N VAL A 10 -1.22 7.01 -2.23
CA VAL A 10 -0.28 5.98 -1.80
C VAL A 10 -0.67 4.63 -2.38
N GLU A 11 -1.97 4.29 -2.35
CA GLU A 11 -2.49 3.04 -2.94
C GLU A 11 -2.25 2.99 -4.45
N ASP A 12 -2.55 4.08 -5.18
CA ASP A 12 -2.29 4.24 -6.63
C ASP A 12 -0.79 4.16 -6.96
N TRP A 13 0.07 4.69 -6.10
CA TRP A 13 1.52 4.58 -6.28
C TRP A 13 2.03 3.14 -6.10
N LEU A 14 1.47 2.41 -5.13
CA LEU A 14 1.88 1.04 -4.83
C LEU A 14 1.26 0.02 -5.80
N ASP A 15 0.08 0.28 -6.36
CA ASP A 15 -0.65 -0.65 -7.22
C ASP A 15 0.18 -1.25 -8.38
N PRO A 16 0.88 -0.46 -9.22
CA PRO A 16 1.63 -1.01 -10.36
C PRO A 16 2.95 -1.70 -9.97
N LEU A 17 3.41 -1.59 -8.72
CA LEU A 17 4.72 -2.11 -8.32
C LEU A 17 4.73 -3.64 -8.24
N THR A 18 5.78 -4.26 -8.77
CA THR A 18 6.05 -5.68 -8.53
C THR A 18 6.57 -5.91 -7.12
N TYR A 19 6.69 -7.17 -6.69
CA TYR A 19 7.16 -7.51 -5.34
C TYR A 19 8.53 -6.90 -5.02
N GLU A 20 9.51 -7.06 -5.91
CA GLU A 20 10.85 -6.49 -5.72
C GLU A 20 10.85 -4.95 -5.77
N GLN A 21 10.07 -4.36 -6.68
CA GLN A 21 9.96 -2.90 -6.78
C GLN A 21 9.30 -2.29 -5.54
N PHE A 22 8.29 -2.95 -4.98
CA PHE A 22 7.62 -2.53 -3.76
C PHE A 22 8.64 -2.36 -2.63
N TRP A 23 9.47 -3.37 -2.36
CA TRP A 23 10.46 -3.31 -1.29
C TRP A 23 11.51 -2.22 -1.50
N ALA A 24 11.97 -2.01 -2.74
CA ALA A 24 12.92 -0.96 -3.06
C ALA A 24 12.33 0.44 -2.87
N GLU A 25 11.06 0.65 -3.26
CA GLU A 25 10.37 1.93 -3.18
C GLU A 25 9.94 2.29 -1.74
N VAL A 26 9.57 1.31 -0.91
CA VAL A 26 9.15 1.54 0.49
C VAL A 26 10.31 1.60 1.49
N ALA A 27 11.49 1.06 1.14
CA ALA A 27 12.67 1.05 2.01
C ALA A 27 13.05 2.43 2.60
N PRO A 28 12.98 3.56 1.86
CA PRO A 28 13.29 4.89 2.40
C PRO A 28 12.30 5.41 3.45
N TYR A 29 11.11 4.84 3.53
CA TYR A 29 10.02 5.32 4.40
C TYR A 29 9.97 4.60 5.75
N ASP A 30 10.81 3.57 5.94
CA ASP A 30 10.89 2.76 7.16
C ASP A 30 9.51 2.30 7.65
N VAL A 31 8.71 1.76 6.73
CA VAL A 31 7.31 1.38 6.97
C VAL A 31 7.20 0.25 8.00
N ALA A 32 6.22 0.33 8.89
CA ALA A 32 6.02 -0.66 9.96
C ALA A 32 5.33 -1.95 9.45
N ILE A 33 5.95 -2.65 8.50
CA ILE A 33 5.44 -3.88 7.90
C ILE A 33 6.40 -5.07 8.15
N PRO A 34 5.93 -6.32 8.01
CA PRO A 34 6.82 -7.49 8.06
C PRO A 34 8.02 -7.35 7.12
N GLN A 35 9.17 -7.89 7.50
CA GLN A 35 10.36 -7.78 6.65
C GLN A 35 10.22 -8.66 5.39
N LYS A 36 10.83 -8.22 4.28
CA LYS A 36 10.93 -8.99 3.03
C LYS A 36 11.34 -10.44 3.27
N ALA A 37 12.34 -10.68 4.13
CA ALA A 37 12.83 -12.02 4.44
C ALA A 37 11.77 -12.94 5.09
N THR A 38 10.85 -12.39 5.88
CA THR A 38 9.73 -13.15 6.46
C THR A 38 8.72 -13.50 5.37
N CYS A 39 8.35 -12.53 4.53
CA CYS A 39 7.47 -12.76 3.39
C CYS A 39 8.05 -13.80 2.41
N ASP A 40 9.33 -13.69 2.06
CA ASP A 40 10.03 -14.64 1.18
C ASP A 40 9.99 -16.06 1.75
N ARG A 41 10.10 -16.22 3.08
CA ARG A 41 10.02 -17.53 3.74
C ARG A 41 8.61 -18.12 3.64
N GLU A 42 7.57 -17.34 3.89
CA GLU A 42 6.16 -17.79 3.82
C GLU A 42 5.77 -18.17 2.39
N ILE A 43 6.25 -17.42 1.40
CA ILE A 43 6.08 -17.69 -0.03
C ILE A 43 6.83 -18.99 -0.40
N ALA A 44 8.09 -19.12 0.00
CA ALA A 44 8.89 -20.33 -0.27
C ALA A 44 8.33 -21.58 0.43
N ALA A 45 7.69 -21.41 1.59
CA ALA A 45 6.96 -22.48 2.28
C ALA A 45 5.62 -22.84 1.61
N GLY A 46 5.17 -22.08 0.61
CA GLY A 46 3.90 -22.28 -0.08
C GLY A 46 2.68 -22.01 0.81
N THR A 47 2.86 -21.28 1.91
CA THR A 47 1.78 -20.99 2.88
C THR A 47 0.90 -19.85 2.38
N ILE A 48 1.49 -18.87 1.68
CA ILE A 48 0.79 -17.75 1.05
C ILE A 48 1.40 -17.51 -0.34
N ASP A 49 0.56 -17.19 -1.32
CA ASP A 49 0.99 -16.81 -2.67
C ASP A 49 1.70 -15.45 -2.69
N GLU A 50 2.65 -15.26 -3.62
CA GLU A 50 3.40 -14.02 -3.77
C GLU A 50 2.46 -12.83 -4.03
N ALA A 51 1.47 -13.01 -4.91
CA ALA A 51 0.52 -11.94 -5.24
C ALA A 51 -0.36 -11.55 -4.03
N ALA A 52 -0.77 -12.52 -3.22
CA ALA A 52 -1.52 -12.28 -1.99
C ALA A 52 -0.66 -11.56 -0.94
N THR A 53 0.60 -11.99 -0.78
CA THR A 53 1.57 -11.35 0.11
C THR A 53 1.82 -9.91 -0.31
N LEU A 54 2.09 -9.67 -1.59
CA LEU A 54 2.31 -8.33 -2.14
C LEU A 54 1.12 -7.43 -1.91
N ARG A 55 -0.11 -7.92 -2.18
CA ARG A 55 -1.33 -7.14 -1.94
C ARG A 55 -1.49 -6.77 -0.47
N ALA A 56 -1.22 -7.69 0.45
CA ALA A 56 -1.27 -7.42 1.89
C ALA A 56 -0.20 -6.39 2.31
N MET A 57 1.04 -6.54 1.81
CA MET A 57 2.13 -5.61 2.13
C MET A 57 1.86 -4.19 1.61
N LYS A 58 1.31 -4.07 0.38
CA LYS A 58 0.88 -2.77 -0.17
C LYS A 58 -0.17 -2.10 0.71
N ALA A 59 -1.17 -2.85 1.17
CA ALA A 59 -2.21 -2.32 2.04
C ALA A 59 -1.66 -1.86 3.41
N LEU A 60 -0.75 -2.63 4.01
CA LEU A 60 -0.12 -2.28 5.28
C LEU A 60 0.80 -1.05 5.14
N ALA A 61 1.61 -0.99 4.08
CA ALA A 61 2.44 0.16 3.80
C ALA A 61 1.60 1.42 3.55
N ALA A 62 0.51 1.32 2.79
CA ALA A 62 -0.42 2.42 2.58
C ALA A 62 -1.06 2.90 3.88
N TYR A 63 -1.42 1.98 4.78
CA TYR A 63 -1.99 2.30 6.09
C TYR A 63 -0.98 3.02 6.99
N ASP A 64 0.23 2.46 7.14
CA ASP A 64 1.29 3.04 7.98
C ASP A 64 1.72 4.43 7.44
N LEU A 65 1.88 4.58 6.12
CA LEU A 65 2.18 5.87 5.52
C LEU A 65 1.04 6.88 5.70
N ALA A 66 -0.21 6.45 5.56
CA ALA A 66 -1.37 7.31 5.78
C ALA A 66 -1.48 7.76 7.24
N GLU A 67 -1.21 6.88 8.21
CA GLU A 67 -1.19 7.22 9.62
C GLU A 67 -0.05 8.20 9.93
N ARG A 68 1.18 7.91 9.47
CA ARG A 68 2.36 8.76 9.69
C ARG A 68 2.22 10.17 9.13
N TYR A 69 1.66 10.29 7.94
CA TYR A 69 1.44 11.59 7.28
C TYR A 69 0.05 12.18 7.54
N ASN A 70 -0.77 11.54 8.40
CA ASN A 70 -2.14 11.94 8.71
C ASN A 70 -2.99 12.17 7.44
N LEU A 71 -2.81 11.31 6.44
CA LEU A 71 -3.50 11.39 5.15
C LEU A 71 -4.95 10.99 5.33
N LYS A 72 -5.86 11.81 4.81
CA LYS A 72 -7.29 11.48 4.77
C LYS A 72 -7.58 10.62 3.54
N HIS A 73 -8.71 9.91 3.59
CA HIS A 73 -9.30 9.37 2.37
C HIS A 73 -9.77 10.51 1.46
N ARG A 74 -9.63 10.32 0.15
CA ARG A 74 -10.19 11.28 -0.81
C ARG A 74 -11.71 11.36 -0.60
N PRO A 75 -12.31 12.56 -0.54
CA PRO A 75 -13.76 12.67 -0.48
C PRO A 75 -14.35 11.98 -1.71
N VAL A 76 -15.26 11.03 -1.48
CA VAL A 76 -16.06 10.45 -2.57
C VAL A 76 -17.04 11.54 -2.99
N GLU A 77 -16.80 12.15 -4.15
CA GLU A 77 -17.82 12.93 -4.83
C GLU A 77 -18.95 11.98 -5.24
N VAL A 78 -19.91 11.78 -4.33
CA VAL A 78 -21.19 11.21 -4.73
C VAL A 78 -21.81 12.19 -5.72
N PRO A 79 -22.11 11.78 -6.97
CA PRO A 79 -22.92 12.61 -7.82
C PRO A 79 -24.19 12.87 -7.02
N ARG A 80 -24.53 14.14 -6.78
CA ARG A 80 -25.87 14.46 -6.30
C ARG A 80 -26.81 13.88 -7.35
N LEU A 81 -27.39 12.72 -7.04
CA LEU A 81 -28.56 12.23 -7.74
C LEU A 81 -29.60 13.31 -7.49
N SER A 82 -29.71 14.25 -8.44
CA SER A 82 -30.82 15.17 -8.54
C SER A 82 -32.05 14.27 -8.74
N LEU A 83 -32.72 13.95 -7.65
CA LEU A 83 -34.06 13.39 -7.68
C LEU A 83 -34.97 14.51 -8.23
N HIS A 84 -35.12 14.52 -9.56
CA HIS A 84 -36.14 15.28 -10.27
C HIS A 84 -37.39 14.42 -10.42
#